data_AF-A0A085A800-F1
#
_entry.id   AF-A0A085A800-F1
#
_cell.length_a   1.000
_cell.length_b   1.000
_cell.length_c   1.000
_cell.angle_alpha   90.00
_cell.angle_beta   90.00
_cell.angle_gamma   90.00
#
_symmetry.space_group_name_H-M   'P 1'
#
loop_
_entity.id
_entity.type
_entity.pdbx_description
1 polymer ?
#
loop_
_entity_poly.entity_id
_entity_poly.type
_entity_poly.pdbx_seq_one_letter_code
_entity_poly.pdbx_strand_id
1 'polypeptide(L)'
;MDAEGFLVRQFACFFYNNHFLIVHIWATICIFLAVLACGLALFRHRINKFNSVSDPIETFLRNEIVSLRHCSSSTPEITVDFESLSPYLNRRRRGEYREAVNQYLAGIHAEHKSVKDIPATIQAIEKLLTYARHR
;
A
#
# COMPACT_ATOMS: atom_id res chain seq x y z
N MET A 1 49.58 -34.30 -21.55
CA MET A 1 48.77 -33.09 -21.85
C MET A 1 47.49 -33.26 -21.09
N ASP A 2 47.36 -32.52 -19.99
CA ASP A 2 46.34 -32.77 -18.99
C ASP A 2 45.00 -32.21 -19.46
N ALA A 3 43.91 -32.96 -19.24
CA ALA A 3 42.57 -32.63 -19.71
C ALA A 3 42.10 -31.23 -19.26
N GLU A 4 42.61 -30.77 -18.11
CA GLU A 4 42.36 -29.43 -17.56
C GLU A 4 42.91 -28.31 -18.47
N GLY A 5 44.12 -28.48 -19.02
CA GLY A 5 44.72 -27.50 -19.93
C GLY A 5 43.99 -27.40 -21.27
N PHE A 6 43.38 -28.51 -21.73
CA PHE A 6 42.55 -28.51 -22.94
C PHE A 6 41.23 -27.77 -22.73
N LEU A 7 40.55 -28.01 -21.60
CA LEU A 7 39.29 -27.34 -21.26
C LEU A 7 39.48 -25.83 -21.11
N VAL A 8 40.50 -25.38 -20.38
CA VAL A 8 40.79 -23.94 -20.19
C VAL A 8 41.04 -23.25 -21.53
N ARG A 9 41.74 -23.90 -22.46
CA ARG A 9 42.04 -23.35 -23.79
C ARG A 9 40.79 -23.28 -24.68
N GLN A 10 39.90 -24.27 -24.60
CA GLN A 10 38.60 -24.25 -25.28
C GLN A 10 37.69 -23.15 -24.73
N PHE A 11 37.64 -22.99 -23.41
CA PHE A 11 36.92 -21.88 -22.77
C PHE A 11 37.48 -20.52 -23.20
N ALA A 12 38.80 -20.34 -23.19
CA ALA A 12 39.44 -19.09 -23.61
C ALA A 12 39.11 -18.73 -25.07
N CYS A 13 39.17 -19.71 -25.99
CA CYS A 13 38.77 -19.50 -27.39
C CYS A 13 37.27 -19.17 -27.52
N PHE A 14 36.41 -19.83 -26.74
CA PHE A 14 34.97 -19.55 -26.74
C PHE A 14 34.68 -18.10 -26.29
N PHE A 15 35.28 -17.64 -25.19
CA PHE A 15 35.11 -16.28 -24.69
C PHE A 15 35.71 -15.22 -25.63
N TYR A 16 36.82 -15.52 -26.29
CA TYR A 16 37.46 -14.62 -27.24
C TYR A 16 36.61 -14.45 -28.52
N ASN A 17 36.15 -15.56 -29.11
CA ASN A 17 35.35 -15.52 -30.34
C ASN A 17 33.92 -15.00 -30.11
N ASN A 18 33.35 -15.23 -28.92
CA ASN A 18 32.00 -14.80 -28.58
C ASN A 18 31.97 -13.59 -27.64
N HIS A 19 33.09 -12.86 -27.51
CA HIS A 19 33.23 -11.75 -26.56
C HIS A 19 32.07 -10.75 -26.70
N PHE A 20 31.74 -10.38 -27.94
CA PHE A 20 30.64 -9.48 -28.24
C PHE A 20 29.29 -10.01 -27.75
N LEU A 21 28.98 -11.29 -28.00
CA LEU A 21 27.73 -11.94 -27.60
C LEU A 21 27.62 -12.03 -26.07
N ILE A 22 28.71 -12.36 -25.39
CA ILE A 22 28.76 -12.45 -23.93
C ILE A 22 28.55 -11.07 -23.30
N VAL A 23 29.22 -10.03 -23.81
CA VAL A 23 29.02 -8.65 -23.36
C VAL A 23 27.57 -8.21 -23.61
N HIS A 24 26.99 -8.58 -24.75
CA HIS A 24 25.59 -8.26 -25.05
C HIS A 24 24.61 -8.93 -24.07
N ILE A 25 24.80 -10.21 -23.76
CA ILE A 25 23.98 -10.95 -22.79
C ILE A 25 24.09 -10.30 -21.40
N TRP A 26 25.30 -9.96 -20.97
CA TRP A 26 25.48 -9.28 -19.69
C TRP A 26 24.84 -7.90 -19.66
N ALA A 27 24.97 -7.12 -20.74
CA ALA A 27 24.34 -5.81 -20.85
C ALA A 27 22.81 -5.91 -20.77
N THR A 28 22.19 -6.87 -21.47
CA THR A 28 20.73 -7.06 -21.43
C THR A 28 20.25 -7.50 -20.05
N ILE A 29 20.98 -8.40 -19.37
CA ILE A 29 20.67 -8.81 -17.99
C ILE A 29 20.74 -7.60 -17.05
N CYS A 30 21.81 -6.80 -17.13
CA CYS A 30 21.96 -5.61 -16.28
C CYS A 30 20.84 -4.59 -16.51
N ILE A 31 20.47 -4.33 -17.77
CA ILE A 31 19.36 -3.43 -18.11
C ILE A 31 18.04 -3.99 -17.55
N PHE A 32 17.77 -5.28 -17.73
CA PHE A 32 16.56 -5.93 -17.23
C PHE A 32 16.45 -5.82 -15.70
N LEU A 33 17.54 -6.11 -14.98
CA LEU A 33 17.59 -5.96 -13.52
C LEU A 33 17.39 -4.52 -13.08
N ALA A 34 17.95 -3.54 -13.80
CA ALA A 34 17.75 -2.12 -13.51
C ALA A 34 16.28 -1.69 -13.68
N VAL A 35 15.62 -2.16 -14.74
CA VAL A 35 14.19 -1.90 -14.97
C VAL A 35 13.34 -2.52 -13.85
N LEU A 36 13.63 -3.76 -13.46
CA LEU A 36 12.95 -4.42 -12.33
C LEU A 36 13.14 -3.65 -11.02
N ALA A 37 14.37 -3.25 -10.70
CA ALA A 37 14.67 -2.50 -9.49
C ALA A 37 13.94 -1.15 -9.46
N CYS A 38 13.88 -0.45 -10.61
CA CYS A 38 13.13 0.80 -10.75
C CYS A 38 11.62 0.58 -10.53
N GLY A 39 11.05 -0.48 -11.11
CA GLY A 39 9.65 -0.86 -10.90
C GLY A 39 9.32 -1.15 -9.43
N LEU A 40 10.18 -1.91 -8.75
CA LEU A 40 10.04 -2.20 -7.31
C LEU A 40 10.16 -0.94 -6.45
N ALA A 41 11.05 -0.01 -6.78
CA ALA A 41 11.20 1.25 -6.06
C ALA A 41 9.95 2.13 -6.19
N LEU A 42 9.37 2.24 -7.39
CA LEU A 42 8.12 2.95 -7.62
C LEU A 42 6.94 2.31 -6.87
N PHE A 43 6.88 0.98 -6.86
CA PHE A 43 5.87 0.23 -6.11
C PHE A 43 5.97 0.49 -4.61
N ARG A 44 7.18 0.39 -4.05
CA ARG A 44 7.45 0.68 -2.63
C ARG A 44 7.12 2.13 -2.27
N HIS A 45 7.45 3.08 -3.14
CA HIS A 45 7.11 4.49 -2.93
C HIS A 45 5.59 4.71 -2.89
N ARG A 46 4.83 4.07 -3.78
CA ARG A 46 3.36 4.15 -3.78
C ARG A 46 2.74 3.56 -2.51
N ILE A 47 3.26 2.42 -2.03
CA ILE A 47 2.81 1.81 -0.78
C ILE A 47 3.12 2.73 0.40
N ASN A 48 4.34 3.25 0.51
CA ASN A 48 4.70 4.16 1.59
C ASN A 48 3.82 5.41 1.61
N LYS A 49 3.50 5.96 0.44
CA LYS A 49 2.60 7.11 0.31
C LYS A 49 1.17 6.76 0.72
N PHE A 50 0.68 5.57 0.36
CA PHE A 50 -0.60 5.07 0.85
C PHE A 50 -0.61 4.93 2.38
N ASN A 51 0.40 4.28 2.95
CA ASN A 51 0.51 4.05 4.40
C ASN A 51 0.56 5.38 5.17
N SER A 52 1.33 6.35 4.67
CA SER A 52 1.40 7.69 5.30
C SER A 52 0.05 8.41 5.40
N VAL A 53 -0.91 8.07 4.55
CA VAL A 53 -2.26 8.62 4.55
C VAL A 53 -3.24 7.71 5.30
N SER A 54 -3.08 6.39 5.20
CA SER A 54 -3.97 5.42 5.84
C SER A 54 -3.74 5.28 7.33
N ASP A 55 -2.50 5.38 7.81
CA ASP A 55 -2.13 5.23 9.22
C ASP A 55 -2.84 6.23 10.16
N PRO A 56 -2.89 7.54 9.88
CA PRO A 56 -3.62 8.48 10.73
C PRO A 56 -5.13 8.19 10.71
N ILE A 57 -5.69 7.79 9.57
CA ILE A 57 -7.11 7.43 9.42
C ILE A 57 -7.41 6.16 10.24
N GLU A 58 -6.59 5.12 10.11
CA GLU A 58 -6.75 3.87 10.86
C GLU A 58 -6.67 4.11 12.37
N THR A 59 -5.67 4.89 12.81
CA THR A 59 -5.48 5.22 14.23
C THR A 59 -6.68 5.97 14.80
N PHE A 60 -7.17 6.97 14.07
CA PHE A 60 -8.35 7.74 14.45
C PHE A 60 -9.60 6.86 14.55
N LEU A 61 -9.90 6.08 13.51
CA LEU A 61 -11.06 5.19 13.48
C LEU A 61 -11.03 4.12 14.58
N ARG A 62 -9.85 3.58 14.90
CA ARG A 62 -9.68 2.63 16.02
C ARG A 62 -9.97 3.29 17.37
N ASN A 63 -9.43 4.48 17.60
CA ASN A 63 -9.68 5.24 18.82
C ASN A 63 -11.16 5.60 18.97
N GLU A 64 -11.81 5.92 17.85
CA GLU A 64 -13.22 6.27 17.83
C GLU A 64 -14.11 5.06 18.14
N ILE A 65 -13.84 3.87 17.60
CA ILE A 65 -14.55 2.64 18.01
C ILE A 65 -14.42 2.43 19.52
N VAL A 66 -13.24 2.64 20.11
CA VAL A 66 -13.01 2.45 21.54
C VAL A 66 -13.81 3.49 22.34
N SER A 67 -13.79 4.76 21.92
CA SER A 67 -14.58 5.84 22.53
C SER A 67 -16.08 5.53 22.50
N LEU A 68 -16.61 5.12 21.34
CA LEU A 68 -18.02 4.76 21.16
C LEU A 68 -18.43 3.55 22.00
N ARG A 69 -17.58 2.54 22.11
CA ARG A 69 -17.84 1.35 22.94
C ARG A 69 -17.83 1.65 24.44
N HIS A 70 -17.02 2.61 24.87
CA HIS A 70 -16.90 2.99 26.29
C HIS A 70 -17.72 4.21 26.69
N CYS A 71 -18.52 4.77 25.76
CA CYS A 71 -19.31 6.00 25.99
C CYS A 71 -18.44 7.15 26.56
N SER A 72 -17.17 7.19 26.15
CA SER A 72 -16.20 8.19 26.61
C SER A 72 -16.13 9.33 25.60
N SER A 73 -16.42 10.55 26.03
CA SER A 73 -16.50 11.74 25.19
C SER A 73 -15.13 12.32 24.76
N SER A 74 -14.04 11.58 24.94
CA SER A 74 -12.72 12.01 24.48
C SER A 74 -12.57 11.74 22.97
N THR A 75 -13.24 12.53 22.14
CA THR A 75 -12.92 12.60 20.71
C THR A 75 -11.58 13.29 20.60
N PRO A 76 -10.52 12.64 20.08
CA PRO A 76 -9.26 13.33 19.89
C PRO A 76 -9.45 14.48 18.89
N GLU A 77 -8.81 15.62 19.16
CA GLU A 77 -8.82 16.85 18.34
C GLU A 77 -8.05 16.67 17.00
N ILE A 78 -8.08 15.47 16.44
CA ILE A 78 -7.43 15.12 15.20
C ILE A 78 -8.46 15.35 14.09
N THR A 79 -8.28 16.43 13.35
CA THR A 79 -9.00 16.66 12.09
C THR A 79 -8.44 15.69 11.04
N VAL A 80 -9.15 14.59 10.80
CA VAL A 80 -8.78 13.62 9.77
C VAL A 80 -9.43 13.97 8.44
N ASP A 81 -8.61 14.15 7.42
CA ASP A 81 -9.08 14.30 6.04
C ASP A 81 -9.30 12.92 5.40
N PHE A 82 -10.56 12.46 5.39
CA PHE A 82 -10.96 11.22 4.72
C PHE A 82 -10.84 11.31 3.18
N GLU A 83 -10.89 12.50 2.57
CA GLU A 83 -10.81 12.62 1.11
C GLU A 83 -9.41 12.25 0.58
N SER A 84 -8.38 12.44 1.42
CA SER A 84 -6.98 12.14 1.11
C SER A 84 -6.71 10.67 0.74
N LEU A 85 -7.51 9.71 1.22
CA LEU A 85 -7.36 8.28 0.91
C LEU A 85 -7.98 7.91 -0.45
N SER A 86 -8.98 8.66 -0.90
CA SER A 86 -9.75 8.37 -2.12
C SER A 86 -8.90 8.21 -3.40
N PRO A 87 -7.81 8.97 -3.65
CA PRO A 87 -7.03 8.85 -4.87
C PRO A 87 -6.29 7.52 -4.97
N TYR A 88 -5.95 6.92 -3.84
CA TYR A 88 -5.20 5.66 -3.75
C TYR A 88 -6.08 4.42 -3.89
N LEU A 89 -7.40 4.58 -3.83
CA LEU A 89 -8.36 3.49 -4.02
C LEU A 89 -8.72 3.30 -5.50
N ASN A 90 -9.01 2.05 -5.87
CA ASN A 90 -9.56 1.71 -7.19
C ASN A 90 -10.93 2.38 -7.41
N ARG A 91 -11.27 2.73 -8.66
CA ARG A 91 -12.51 3.47 -9.00
C ARG A 91 -13.79 2.88 -8.38
N ARG A 92 -13.93 1.55 -8.37
CA ARG A 92 -15.05 0.85 -7.71
C ARG A 92 -15.05 1.07 -6.19
N ARG A 93 -13.89 0.91 -5.55
CA ARG A 93 -13.72 1.10 -4.10
C ARG A 93 -13.87 2.57 -3.67
N ARG A 94 -13.61 3.54 -4.55
CA ARG A 94 -13.83 4.96 -4.25
C ARG A 94 -15.29 5.28 -3.96
N GLY A 95 -16.22 4.69 -4.72
CA GLY A 95 -17.65 4.86 -4.49
C GLY A 95 -18.08 4.29 -3.14
N GLU A 96 -17.71 3.04 -2.89
CA GLU A 96 -17.99 2.35 -1.61
C GLU A 96 -17.36 3.07 -0.41
N TYR A 97 -16.12 3.56 -0.56
CA TYR A 97 -15.43 4.32 0.48
C TYR A 97 -16.13 5.64 0.77
N ARG A 98 -16.51 6.41 -0.27
CA ARG A 98 -17.25 7.67 -0.10
C ARG A 98 -18.60 7.43 0.57
N GLU A 99 -19.29 6.35 0.21
CA GLU A 99 -20.54 5.97 0.86
C GLU A 99 -20.34 5.65 2.35
N ALA A 100 -19.28 4.90 2.68
CA ALA A 100 -18.92 4.59 4.07
C ALA A 100 -18.55 5.85 4.88
N VAL A 101 -17.83 6.81 4.28
CA VAL A 101 -17.52 8.11 4.90
C VAL A 101 -18.81 8.89 5.17
N ASN A 102 -19.72 8.94 4.21
CA ASN A 102 -21.01 9.62 4.38
C ASN A 102 -21.87 8.97 5.49
N GLN A 103 -21.88 7.64 5.57
CA GLN A 103 -22.58 6.91 6.64
C GLN A 103 -22.00 7.23 8.01
N TYR A 104 -20.68 7.27 8.12
CA TYR A 104 -19.98 7.64 9.35
C TYR A 104 -20.27 9.10 9.76
N LEU A 105 -20.17 10.06 8.83
CA LEU A 105 -20.47 11.47 9.10
C LEU A 105 -21.94 11.68 9.52
N ALA A 106 -22.86 10.98 8.87
CA ALA A 106 -24.28 11.00 9.23
C ALA A 106 -24.51 10.38 10.63
N GLY A 107 -23.81 9.30 10.96
CA GLY A 107 -23.86 8.64 12.27
C GLY A 107 -23.37 9.52 13.40
N ILE A 108 -22.25 10.23 13.24
CA ILE A 108 -21.75 11.18 14.25
C ILE A 108 -22.70 12.36 14.44
N HIS A 109 -23.25 12.90 13.36
CA HIS A 109 -24.23 13.99 13.45
C HIS A 109 -25.53 13.53 14.14
N ALA A 110 -25.86 12.23 14.06
CA ALA A 110 -27.01 11.62 14.72
C ALA A 110 -26.73 11.23 16.18
N GLU A 111 -25.51 10.85 16.55
CA GLU A 111 -25.10 10.56 17.93
C GLU A 111 -25.24 11.78 18.85
N HIS A 112 -25.07 12.99 18.32
CA HIS A 112 -25.43 14.22 19.05
C HIS A 112 -26.93 14.34 19.36
N LYS A 113 -27.79 13.50 18.77
CA LYS A 113 -29.26 13.51 18.95
C LYS A 113 -29.82 12.21 19.55
N SER A 114 -29.18 11.05 19.38
CA SER A 114 -29.75 9.75 19.80
C SER A 114 -28.73 8.62 19.96
N VAL A 115 -28.77 7.93 21.10
CA VAL A 115 -27.93 6.76 21.46
C VAL A 115 -28.24 5.52 20.59
N LYS A 116 -29.36 5.51 19.86
CA LYS A 116 -29.79 4.35 19.04
C LYS A 116 -28.93 4.11 17.80
N ASP A 117 -28.17 5.11 17.34
CA ASP A 117 -27.44 5.04 16.07
C ASP A 117 -25.97 4.57 16.22
N ILE A 118 -25.49 4.41 17.46
CA ILE A 118 -24.13 3.93 17.79
C ILE A 118 -23.75 2.63 17.06
N PRO A 119 -24.61 1.59 16.97
CA PRO A 119 -24.25 0.34 16.26
C PRO A 119 -24.03 0.55 14.76
N ALA A 120 -24.77 1.46 14.13
CA ALA A 120 -24.64 1.76 12.71
C ALA A 120 -23.35 2.57 12.44
N THR A 121 -23.01 3.50 13.32
CA THR A 121 -21.74 4.25 13.28
C THR A 121 -20.55 3.31 13.42
N ILE A 122 -20.58 2.37 14.38
CA ILE A 122 -19.53 1.36 14.55
C ILE A 122 -19.38 0.50 13.29
N GLN A 123 -20.48 0.06 12.67
CA GLN A 123 -20.43 -0.72 11.43
C GLN A 123 -19.84 0.09 10.26
N ALA A 124 -20.14 1.38 10.17
CA ALA A 124 -19.54 2.27 9.17
C ALA A 124 -18.03 2.43 9.40
N ILE A 125 -17.59 2.57 10.64
CA ILE A 125 -16.16 2.63 10.98
C ILE A 125 -15.46 1.31 10.64
N GLU A 126 -16.05 0.16 10.97
CA GLU A 126 -15.51 -1.15 10.62
C GLU A 126 -15.36 -1.32 9.10
N LYS A 127 -16.32 -0.82 8.31
CA LYS A 127 -16.20 -0.76 6.84
C LYS A 127 -15.06 0.16 6.40
N LEU A 128 -14.94 1.37 6.96
CA LEU A 128 -13.84 2.30 6.64
C LEU A 128 -12.47 1.71 6.95
N LEU A 129 -12.35 0.98 8.07
CA LEU A 129 -11.14 0.25 8.43
C LEU A 129 -10.76 -0.80 7.37
N THR A 130 -11.70 -1.41 6.65
CA THR A 130 -11.33 -2.34 5.56
C THR A 130 -10.56 -1.67 4.41
N TYR A 131 -10.74 -0.36 4.23
CA TYR A 131 -10.06 0.43 3.20
C TYR A 131 -8.80 1.11 3.71
N ALA A 132 -8.78 1.52 4.99
CA ALA A 132 -7.61 2.13 5.63
C ALA A 132 -6.62 1.10 6.18
N ARG A 133 -7.02 -0.17 6.33
CA ARG A 133 -6.15 -1.22 6.90
C ARG A 133 -4.91 -1.41 6.03
N HIS A 134 -3.78 -1.22 6.68
CA HIS A 134 -2.43 -1.42 6.17
C HIS A 134 -2.33 -2.70 5.30
N ARG A 135 -1.78 -2.56 4.08
CA ARG A 135 -1.38 -3.68 3.21
C ARG A 135 0.13 -3.74 3.09
#